data_AF-A0A3M1SWG7-F1
#
_entry.id   AF-A0A3M1SWG7-F1
#
_cell.length_a   1.000
_cell.length_b   1.000
_cell.length_c   1.000
_cell.angle_alpha   90.00
_cell.angle_beta   90.00
_cell.angle_gamma   90.00
#
_symmetry.space_group_name_H-M   'P 1'
#
loop_
_entity.id
_entity.type
_entity.pdbx_description
1 polymer ?
#
loop_
_entity_poly.entity_id
_entity_poly.type
_entity_poly.pdbx_seq_one_letter_code
_entity_poly.pdbx_strand_id
1 'polypeptide(L)'
;MTGQDYDFILMSSGNDSYSHDQLSIAQANLLYNSRGVDAVVLMGGDDEAIDDRDSRIYFGNAGNDTITGNGGDDTIAGGRDRDSIVGGEGNDALFGNLGEDFIEGGNGNDSLFGGQDRDFLYGDAGDDWISGDKGSDVISGDLGFDTLTGGEGNDVFLLQTTRGFDILTDFQRGSDTIQISGGIRFRDLILQSVGMNGEDTLVKVTVTGEELAILKNVRSTDLTSADFSETSTFSSFEERIIQLVNDTRSQNGLAPLTLNWQLTAAAETHSQNMATQDFFSHAGIDGSRSIDRAQAAGYRSTFVGENIGAGYTSPEEVVDGWMNSSGHRANILNPDYTEIGVGYVFLENDPGSINYQHYWTQVFG
;
A
#
# COMPACT_ATOMS: atom_id res chain seq x y z
N MET A 1 36.16 27.89 -7.58
CA MET A 1 35.01 27.57 -6.70
C MET A 1 33.88 27.23 -7.63
N THR A 2 33.77 25.95 -7.97
CA THR A 2 32.69 25.36 -8.78
C THR A 2 31.58 25.02 -7.79
N GLY A 3 30.65 25.95 -7.60
CA GLY A 3 29.45 25.67 -6.83
C GLY A 3 28.60 24.69 -7.63
N GLN A 4 28.10 23.64 -6.98
CA GLN A 4 26.95 22.93 -7.51
C GLN A 4 25.78 23.89 -7.34
N ASP A 5 25.29 24.42 -8.46
CA ASP A 5 24.05 25.18 -8.46
C ASP A 5 22.94 24.12 -8.36
N TYR A 6 22.20 24.16 -7.24
CA TYR A 6 21.02 23.32 -7.06
C TYR A 6 19.87 23.94 -7.85
N ASP A 7 19.22 23.15 -8.71
CA ASP A 7 18.08 23.60 -9.49
C ASP A 7 16.76 23.20 -8.82
N PHE A 8 15.85 24.16 -8.68
CA PHE A 8 14.66 24.03 -7.84
C PHE A 8 13.39 24.44 -8.60
N ILE A 9 12.31 23.64 -8.50
CA ILE A 9 10.97 23.99 -9.01
C ILE A 9 10.02 24.29 -7.84
N LEU A 10 9.56 25.55 -7.77
CA LEU A 10 8.48 25.98 -6.85
C LEU A 10 7.17 26.02 -7.63
N MET A 11 6.20 25.19 -7.22
CA MET A 11 4.83 25.27 -7.73
C MET A 11 4.03 26.39 -7.04
N SER A 12 2.83 26.68 -7.55
CA SER A 12 1.95 27.67 -6.96
C SER A 12 1.16 27.07 -5.79
N SER A 13 0.41 27.89 -5.07
CA SER A 13 -0.64 27.36 -4.19
C SER A 13 -1.89 27.02 -5.01
N GLY A 14 -2.54 25.92 -4.69
CA GLY A 14 -3.68 25.30 -5.36
C GLY A 14 -3.27 23.98 -5.99
N ASN A 15 -4.25 23.14 -6.31
CA ASN A 15 -4.03 21.82 -6.89
C ASN A 15 -3.25 21.91 -8.21
N ASP A 16 -2.02 21.43 -8.16
CA ASP A 16 -1.02 21.49 -9.20
C ASP A 16 -0.68 20.06 -9.66
N SER A 17 -0.32 19.91 -10.94
CA SER A 17 0.14 18.63 -11.50
C SER A 17 1.50 18.82 -12.14
N TYR A 18 2.47 18.02 -11.71
CA TYR A 18 3.84 17.99 -12.19
C TYR A 18 4.18 16.62 -12.76
N SER A 19 4.68 16.60 -13.99
CA SER A 19 5.26 15.41 -14.59
C SER A 19 6.55 15.80 -15.27
N HIS A 20 7.65 15.14 -14.91
CA HIS A 20 8.96 15.49 -15.46
C HIS A 20 8.99 15.40 -17.00
N ASP A 21 8.34 14.38 -17.56
CA ASP A 21 8.22 14.15 -19.01
C ASP A 21 7.45 15.25 -19.76
N GLN A 22 6.73 16.13 -19.07
CA GLN A 22 5.96 17.21 -19.66
C GLN A 22 6.70 18.57 -19.66
N LEU A 23 7.93 18.63 -19.14
CA LEU A 23 8.73 19.86 -19.15
C LEU A 23 9.07 20.29 -20.60
N SER A 24 8.79 21.56 -20.93
CA SER A 24 9.15 22.07 -22.25
C SER A 24 10.67 22.10 -22.45
N ILE A 25 11.13 21.97 -23.70
CA ILE A 25 12.56 22.06 -24.05
C ILE A 25 13.23 23.32 -23.49
N ALA A 26 12.48 24.43 -23.36
CA ALA A 26 13.00 25.67 -22.79
C ALA A 26 13.16 25.62 -21.25
N GLN A 27 12.23 24.96 -20.54
CA GLN A 27 12.34 24.71 -19.10
C GLN A 27 13.45 23.69 -18.82
N ALA A 28 13.53 22.60 -19.60
CA ALA A 28 14.60 21.62 -19.55
C ALA A 28 15.98 22.27 -19.76
N ASN A 29 16.15 23.13 -20.78
CA ASN A 29 17.43 23.80 -21.08
C ASN A 29 17.93 24.77 -20.00
N LEU A 30 17.06 25.26 -19.10
CA LEU A 30 17.47 26.09 -17.96
C LEU A 30 18.06 25.26 -16.81
N LEU A 31 17.78 23.94 -16.79
CA LEU A 31 18.22 22.95 -15.81
C LEU A 31 19.53 22.24 -16.20
N TYR A 32 20.05 22.50 -17.41
CA TYR A 32 21.23 21.81 -17.97
C TYR A 32 22.60 22.29 -17.43
N ASN A 33 22.62 23.30 -16.54
CA ASN A 33 23.87 23.71 -15.88
C ASN A 33 24.11 22.98 -14.56
N SER A 34 23.07 22.36 -13.97
CA SER A 34 23.17 21.24 -13.04
C SER A 34 22.90 19.93 -13.82
N ARG A 35 22.88 18.77 -13.16
CA ARG A 35 22.60 17.47 -13.81
C ARG A 35 21.09 17.14 -13.89
N GLY A 36 20.20 18.03 -13.45
CA GLY A 36 18.74 17.81 -13.38
C GLY A 36 18.08 18.78 -12.39
N VAL A 37 16.75 18.78 -12.26
CA VAL A 37 16.11 19.40 -11.08
C VAL A 37 16.66 18.66 -9.85
N ASP A 38 17.04 19.33 -8.78
CA ASP A 38 17.48 18.62 -7.56
C ASP A 38 16.32 18.47 -6.58
N ALA A 39 15.33 19.39 -6.64
CA ALA A 39 14.14 19.32 -5.80
C ALA A 39 12.91 20.01 -6.39
N VAL A 40 11.73 19.44 -6.08
CA VAL A 40 10.40 19.97 -6.40
C VAL A 40 9.66 20.26 -5.10
N VAL A 41 9.07 21.45 -4.97
CA VAL A 41 8.19 21.84 -3.86
C VAL A 41 6.82 22.13 -4.44
N LEU A 42 5.89 21.25 -4.11
CA LEU A 42 4.45 21.46 -4.18
C LEU A 42 4.09 22.32 -2.97
N MET A 43 3.35 23.42 -3.15
CA MET A 43 3.20 24.40 -2.07
C MET A 43 2.00 24.09 -1.19
N GLY A 44 0.83 23.91 -1.78
CA GLY A 44 -0.29 23.42 -1.01
C GLY A 44 -1.57 23.53 -1.81
N GLY A 45 -2.48 22.60 -1.58
CA GLY A 45 -3.38 22.09 -2.60
C GLY A 45 -3.27 20.57 -2.60
N ASP A 46 -4.25 19.87 -3.17
CA ASP A 46 -4.09 18.44 -3.42
C ASP A 46 -3.33 18.30 -4.74
N ASP A 47 -2.03 18.00 -4.66
CA ASP A 47 -1.10 18.07 -5.78
C ASP A 47 -0.74 16.66 -6.30
N GLU A 48 -0.37 16.56 -7.58
CA GLU A 48 0.06 15.31 -8.22
C GLU A 48 1.47 15.49 -8.79
N ALA A 49 2.42 14.63 -8.43
CA ALA A 49 3.78 14.67 -8.93
C ALA A 49 4.27 13.30 -9.39
N ILE A 50 4.81 13.24 -10.62
CA ILE A 50 5.39 12.03 -11.21
C ILE A 50 6.78 12.36 -11.73
N ASP A 51 7.79 11.67 -11.21
CA ASP A 51 9.19 11.91 -11.54
C ASP A 51 9.71 11.09 -12.73
N ASP A 52 11.01 11.20 -13.05
CA ASP A 52 11.67 10.50 -14.16
C ASP A 52 12.32 9.16 -13.73
N ARG A 53 13.63 8.97 -13.95
CA ARG A 53 14.39 7.77 -13.54
C ARG A 53 15.69 8.14 -12.81
N ASP A 54 15.85 9.42 -12.49
CA ASP A 54 16.98 9.97 -11.78
C ASP A 54 16.52 10.40 -10.37
N SER A 55 17.39 10.24 -9.38
CA SER A 55 17.16 10.68 -8.00
C SER A 55 16.71 12.14 -7.84
N ARG A 56 15.71 12.38 -6.99
CA ARG A 56 15.17 13.71 -6.65
C ARG A 56 14.74 13.85 -5.19
N ILE A 57 14.40 15.10 -4.86
CA ILE A 57 13.77 15.46 -3.60
C ILE A 57 12.39 16.08 -3.87
N TYR A 58 11.34 15.56 -3.24
CA TYR A 58 9.98 16.10 -3.30
C TYR A 58 9.48 16.57 -1.94
N PHE A 59 8.75 17.68 -1.94
CA PHE A 59 8.01 18.18 -0.78
C PHE A 59 6.58 18.50 -1.20
N GLY A 60 5.59 17.73 -0.70
CA GLY A 60 4.16 17.96 -0.92
C GLY A 60 3.61 19.17 -0.16
N ASN A 61 4.07 19.34 1.07
CA ASN A 61 3.71 20.39 2.03
C ASN A 61 2.30 20.30 2.61
N ALA A 62 1.24 20.69 1.91
CA ALA A 62 -0.07 20.77 2.55
C ALA A 62 -1.22 20.51 1.58
N GLY A 63 -2.08 19.56 1.93
CA GLY A 63 -3.12 19.03 1.06
C GLY A 63 -2.88 17.55 0.86
N ASN A 64 -3.81 16.86 0.21
CA ASN A 64 -3.66 15.42 0.01
C ASN A 64 -2.87 15.18 -1.28
N ASP A 65 -1.57 14.97 -1.17
CA ASP A 65 -0.68 14.91 -2.32
C ASP A 65 -0.45 13.47 -2.79
N THR A 66 -0.38 13.27 -4.11
CA THR A 66 0.05 12.00 -4.73
C THR A 66 1.41 12.20 -5.37
N ILE A 67 2.45 11.51 -4.88
CA ILE A 67 3.82 11.68 -5.33
C ILE A 67 4.44 10.32 -5.70
N THR A 68 4.90 10.19 -6.94
CA THR A 68 5.53 8.97 -7.48
C THR A 68 6.96 9.27 -7.94
N GLY A 69 7.97 8.67 -7.29
CA GLY A 69 9.40 8.83 -7.58
C GLY A 69 9.89 8.07 -8.83
N ASN A 70 9.17 7.01 -9.23
CA ASN A 70 9.48 6.16 -10.39
C ASN A 70 10.84 5.45 -10.32
N GLY A 71 11.97 6.15 -10.45
CA GLY A 71 13.25 5.50 -10.25
C GLY A 71 14.40 6.46 -9.96
N GLY A 72 15.50 5.90 -9.43
CA GLY A 72 16.54 6.66 -8.76
C GLY A 72 16.37 6.58 -7.24
N ASP A 73 17.42 6.88 -6.48
CA ASP A 73 17.33 6.97 -5.01
C ASP A 73 16.69 8.33 -4.62
N ASP A 74 15.42 8.33 -4.26
CA ASP A 74 14.60 9.52 -4.02
C ASP A 74 14.48 9.90 -2.54
N THR A 75 14.10 11.14 -2.27
CA THR A 75 13.70 11.61 -0.94
C THR A 75 12.38 12.35 -1.03
N ILE A 76 11.31 11.76 -0.53
CA ILE A 76 9.95 12.30 -0.69
C ILE A 76 9.36 12.58 0.68
N ALA A 77 8.87 13.81 0.88
CA ALA A 77 8.10 14.19 2.06
C ALA A 77 6.70 14.64 1.65
N GLY A 78 5.67 13.93 2.12
CA GLY A 78 4.26 14.27 1.90
C GLY A 78 3.92 15.62 2.54
N GLY A 79 3.93 15.68 3.87
CA GLY A 79 3.95 16.93 4.61
C GLY A 79 2.81 17.07 5.58
N ARG A 80 1.63 17.49 5.13
CA ARG A 80 0.44 17.65 5.95
C ARG A 80 -0.76 17.13 5.18
N ASP A 81 -1.70 16.61 5.95
CA ASP A 81 -2.93 16.02 5.44
C ASP A 81 -2.63 14.62 4.90
N ARG A 82 -3.46 14.02 4.05
CA ARG A 82 -3.33 12.59 3.72
C ARG A 82 -2.61 12.41 2.40
N ASP A 83 -1.37 11.95 2.45
CA ASP A 83 -0.53 11.82 1.29
C ASP A 83 -0.46 10.36 0.79
N SER A 84 -0.22 10.20 -0.51
CA SER A 84 0.06 8.92 -1.18
C SER A 84 1.44 9.01 -1.82
N ILE A 85 2.41 8.27 -1.29
CA ILE A 85 3.80 8.31 -1.71
C ILE A 85 4.20 6.94 -2.26
N VAL A 86 4.77 6.91 -3.46
CA VAL A 86 5.39 5.72 -4.07
C VAL A 86 6.83 6.05 -4.44
N GLY A 87 7.81 5.35 -3.85
CA GLY A 87 9.23 5.52 -4.15
C GLY A 87 9.55 5.06 -5.57
N GLY A 88 9.32 3.79 -5.86
CA GLY A 88 9.55 3.19 -7.18
C GLY A 88 10.84 2.38 -7.17
N GLU A 89 11.74 2.59 -8.14
CA GLU A 89 12.99 1.85 -8.27
C GLU A 89 14.17 2.61 -7.65
N GLY A 90 14.73 2.19 -6.53
CA GLY A 90 15.80 2.93 -5.88
C GLY A 90 15.95 2.55 -4.43
N ASN A 91 16.86 3.21 -3.72
CA ASN A 91 16.87 3.16 -2.25
C ASN A 91 16.35 4.50 -1.76
N ASP A 92 15.06 4.53 -1.49
CA ASP A 92 14.30 5.75 -1.26
C ASP A 92 14.18 6.09 0.22
N ALA A 93 14.02 7.38 0.51
CA ALA A 93 13.72 7.89 1.85
C ALA A 93 12.37 8.60 1.83
N LEU A 94 11.35 7.95 2.38
CA LEU A 94 9.95 8.36 2.26
C LEU A 94 9.40 8.77 3.63
N PHE A 95 8.77 9.95 3.69
CA PHE A 95 8.26 10.55 4.92
C PHE A 95 6.81 11.02 4.74
N GLY A 96 5.84 10.41 5.43
CA GLY A 96 4.44 10.87 5.43
C GLY A 96 4.31 12.21 6.17
N ASN A 97 4.85 12.26 7.38
CA ASN A 97 4.88 13.38 8.32
C ASN A 97 3.61 13.57 9.16
N LEU A 98 2.60 14.28 8.65
CA LEU A 98 1.41 14.63 9.44
C LEU A 98 0.16 14.25 8.65
N GLY A 99 -0.65 13.35 9.21
CA GLY A 99 -1.89 12.92 8.60
C GLY A 99 -1.83 11.43 8.32
N GLU A 100 -2.90 10.91 7.73
CA GLU A 100 -3.03 9.46 7.54
C GLU A 100 -2.56 9.09 6.14
N ASP A 101 -1.29 8.69 6.07
CA ASP A 101 -0.52 8.56 4.85
C ASP A 101 -0.48 7.13 4.33
N PHE A 102 -0.33 7.00 3.03
CA PHE A 102 -0.03 5.75 2.34
C PHE A 102 1.35 5.85 1.72
N ILE A 103 2.25 4.93 2.07
CA ILE A 103 3.65 4.95 1.62
C ILE A 103 4.06 3.56 1.13
N GLU A 104 4.55 3.52 -0.11
CA GLU A 104 5.09 2.35 -0.80
C GLU A 104 6.55 2.62 -1.19
N GLY A 105 7.48 1.78 -0.73
CA GLY A 105 8.91 1.85 -1.06
C GLY A 105 9.15 1.50 -2.53
N GLY A 106 8.78 0.28 -2.89
CA GLY A 106 8.92 -0.23 -4.24
C GLY A 106 10.09 -1.21 -4.33
N ASN A 107 10.94 -1.07 -5.34
CA ASN A 107 12.11 -1.90 -5.54
C ASN A 107 13.37 -1.24 -4.98
N GLY A 108 14.05 -1.91 -4.07
CA GLY A 108 15.33 -1.53 -3.49
C GLY A 108 15.23 -1.43 -1.98
N ASN A 109 16.29 -0.95 -1.31
CA ASN A 109 16.32 -0.96 0.14
C ASN A 109 15.90 0.41 0.68
N ASP A 110 14.64 0.53 1.05
CA ASP A 110 14.00 1.79 1.34
C ASP A 110 13.97 2.12 2.83
N SER A 111 13.73 3.39 3.13
CA SER A 111 13.54 3.91 4.49
C SER A 111 12.23 4.67 4.57
N LEU A 112 11.24 4.08 5.23
CA LEU A 112 9.87 4.60 5.33
C LEU A 112 9.58 5.09 6.75
N PHE A 113 9.01 6.29 6.84
CA PHE A 113 8.56 6.92 8.08
C PHE A 113 7.13 7.41 7.93
N GLY A 114 6.18 6.82 8.65
CA GLY A 114 4.76 7.22 8.64
C GLY A 114 4.59 8.63 9.19
N GLY A 115 4.81 8.79 10.50
CA GLY A 115 4.86 10.10 11.14
C GLY A 115 3.83 10.25 12.24
N GLN A 116 2.73 10.96 11.98
CA GLN A 116 1.64 11.14 12.93
C GLN A 116 0.33 10.71 12.32
N ASP A 117 -0.53 10.13 13.16
CA ASP A 117 -1.83 9.57 12.79
C ASP A 117 -1.64 8.17 12.21
N ARG A 118 -2.69 7.56 11.65
CA ARG A 118 -2.66 6.15 11.26
C ARG A 118 -2.12 6.05 9.84
N ASP A 119 -0.97 5.40 9.68
CA ASP A 119 -0.30 5.26 8.40
C ASP A 119 -0.34 3.82 7.86
N PHE A 120 -0.18 3.71 6.54
CA PHE A 120 -0.10 2.45 5.81
C PHE A 120 1.26 2.39 5.10
N LEU A 121 2.17 1.52 5.57
CA LEU A 121 3.57 1.48 5.14
C LEU A 121 3.93 0.12 4.52
N TYR A 122 4.45 0.14 3.29
CA TYR A 122 4.86 -1.03 2.51
C TYR A 122 6.29 -0.86 2.01
N GLY A 123 7.19 -1.75 2.44
CA GLY A 123 8.56 -1.79 1.90
C GLY A 123 8.60 -2.27 0.46
N ASP A 124 7.77 -3.28 0.17
CA ASP A 124 7.77 -4.03 -1.09
C ASP A 124 9.02 -4.88 -1.27
N ALA A 125 9.90 -4.59 -2.22
CA ALA A 125 10.98 -5.50 -2.59
C ALA A 125 12.34 -4.95 -2.20
N GLY A 126 12.95 -5.52 -1.17
CA GLY A 126 14.29 -5.18 -0.73
C GLY A 126 14.49 -5.47 0.74
N ASP A 127 15.61 -5.01 1.29
CA ASP A 127 15.81 -5.07 2.74
C ASP A 127 15.51 -3.70 3.33
N ASP A 128 14.28 -3.50 3.79
CA ASP A 128 13.72 -2.19 4.12
C ASP A 128 13.82 -1.84 5.61
N TRP A 129 13.81 -0.54 5.89
CA TRP A 129 13.62 0.01 7.22
C TRP A 129 12.29 0.75 7.30
N ILE A 130 11.37 0.30 8.16
CA ILE A 130 10.05 0.92 8.28
C ILE A 130 9.75 1.33 9.73
N SER A 131 9.31 2.58 9.92
CA SER A 131 8.86 3.15 11.19
C SER A 131 7.47 3.76 11.06
N GLY A 132 6.49 3.27 11.84
CA GLY A 132 5.17 3.91 11.98
C GLY A 132 5.24 5.27 12.70
N ASP A 133 6.23 5.42 13.58
CA ASP A 133 6.41 6.58 14.46
C ASP A 133 5.27 6.77 15.47
N LYS A 134 4.20 7.51 15.15
CA LYS A 134 3.08 7.74 16.07
C LYS A 134 1.77 7.50 15.35
N GLY A 135 0.96 6.58 15.85
CA GLY A 135 -0.20 6.22 15.08
C GLY A 135 -0.88 4.97 15.55
N SER A 136 -1.70 4.40 14.69
CA SER A 136 -2.12 3.01 14.83
C SER A 136 -1.88 2.39 13.48
N ASP A 137 -0.62 2.07 13.23
CA ASP A 137 -0.09 1.94 11.88
C ASP A 137 -0.24 0.53 11.35
N VAL A 138 -0.29 0.40 10.03
CA VAL A 138 -0.28 -0.88 9.33
C VAL A 138 1.02 -0.99 8.56
N ILE A 139 1.85 -1.97 8.92
CA ILE A 139 3.23 -2.07 8.46
C ILE A 139 3.47 -3.44 7.83
N SER A 140 4.04 -3.46 6.62
CA SER A 140 4.49 -4.65 5.92
C SER A 140 5.86 -4.42 5.30
N GLY A 141 6.82 -5.31 5.56
CA GLY A 141 8.06 -5.36 4.80
C GLY A 141 7.85 -5.94 3.40
N ASP A 142 7.01 -6.97 3.31
CA ASP A 142 6.80 -7.77 2.08
C ASP A 142 8.05 -8.59 1.68
N LEU A 143 8.65 -8.33 0.53
CA LEU A 143 9.72 -9.14 -0.06
C LEU A 143 11.10 -8.72 0.44
N GLY A 144 11.65 -9.45 1.41
CA GLY A 144 13.08 -9.37 1.73
C GLY A 144 13.37 -9.56 3.20
N PHE A 145 14.41 -8.90 3.71
CA PHE A 145 14.81 -8.97 5.12
C PHE A 145 14.62 -7.63 5.82
N ASP A 146 13.40 -7.38 6.29
CA ASP A 146 13.00 -6.04 6.71
C ASP A 146 13.17 -5.80 8.21
N THR A 147 13.34 -4.54 8.58
CA THR A 147 13.34 -4.07 9.97
C THR A 147 12.13 -3.17 10.21
N LEU A 148 11.18 -3.66 11.02
CA LEU A 148 9.88 -3.04 11.24
C LEU A 148 9.76 -2.52 12.67
N THR A 149 9.33 -1.27 12.81
CA THR A 149 9.11 -0.59 14.10
C THR A 149 7.72 0.06 14.08
N GLY A 150 6.87 -0.28 15.04
CA GLY A 150 5.51 0.26 15.14
C GLY A 150 5.52 1.69 15.70
N GLY A 151 6.21 1.88 16.82
CA GLY A 151 6.29 3.17 17.49
C GLY A 151 5.24 3.35 18.59
N GLU A 152 4.65 4.54 18.66
CA GLU A 152 3.59 4.85 19.62
C GLU A 152 2.23 4.45 19.06
N GLY A 153 1.55 3.52 19.73
CA GLY A 153 0.12 3.30 19.56
C GLY A 153 -0.25 1.82 19.49
N ASN A 154 -1.22 1.49 18.64
CA ASN A 154 -1.69 0.11 18.47
C ASN A 154 -1.45 -0.29 17.02
N ASP A 155 -0.35 -0.99 16.77
CA ASP A 155 0.11 -1.21 15.40
C ASP A 155 -0.20 -2.62 14.91
N VAL A 156 -0.30 -2.76 13.60
CA VAL A 156 -0.55 -4.03 12.92
C VAL A 156 0.65 -4.35 12.03
N PHE A 157 1.36 -5.42 12.37
CA PHE A 157 2.45 -5.95 11.54
C PHE A 157 1.91 -7.06 10.65
N LEU A 158 1.94 -6.84 9.34
CA LEU A 158 1.52 -7.80 8.32
C LEU A 158 2.70 -8.70 7.95
N LEU A 159 2.61 -9.98 8.29
CA LEU A 159 3.58 -11.00 7.87
C LEU A 159 2.95 -11.90 6.81
N GLN A 160 3.72 -12.26 5.79
CA GLN A 160 3.26 -13.13 4.71
C GLN A 160 4.21 -14.31 4.52
N THR A 161 3.66 -15.49 4.22
CA THR A 161 4.49 -16.61 3.77
C THR A 161 5.06 -16.32 2.40
N THR A 162 6.25 -16.84 2.12
CA THR A 162 7.00 -16.77 0.86
C THR A 162 7.45 -15.38 0.45
N ARG A 163 7.29 -14.37 1.33
CA ARG A 163 7.70 -13.00 1.03
C ARG A 163 9.06 -12.65 1.62
N GLY A 164 9.30 -12.96 2.89
CA GLY A 164 10.53 -12.53 3.53
C GLY A 164 10.73 -13.09 4.93
N PHE A 165 11.74 -12.57 5.59
CA PHE A 165 11.98 -12.79 7.01
C PHE A 165 12.31 -11.47 7.69
N ASP A 166 11.48 -11.10 8.66
CA ASP A 166 11.51 -9.73 9.18
C ASP A 166 12.02 -9.65 10.62
N ILE A 167 12.35 -8.45 11.07
CA ILE A 167 12.70 -8.14 12.44
C ILE A 167 11.73 -7.07 12.96
N LEU A 168 10.88 -7.45 13.91
CA LEU A 168 10.02 -6.51 14.64
C LEU A 168 10.77 -6.01 15.86
N THR A 169 11.06 -4.72 15.92
CA THR A 169 12.00 -4.17 16.91
C THR A 169 11.37 -3.82 18.25
N ASP A 170 10.08 -3.51 18.28
CA ASP A 170 9.40 -2.90 19.43
C ASP A 170 8.00 -3.44 19.75
N PHE A 171 7.59 -4.57 19.16
CA PHE A 171 6.25 -5.17 19.34
C PHE A 171 5.76 -5.17 20.81
N GLN A 172 4.69 -4.43 21.06
CA GLN A 172 4.08 -4.19 22.35
C GLN A 172 2.81 -5.02 22.53
N ARG A 173 2.93 -6.09 23.31
CA ARG A 173 1.79 -6.97 23.60
C ARG A 173 0.58 -6.23 24.17
N GLY A 174 -0.60 -6.53 23.62
CA GLY A 174 -1.88 -5.95 24.03
C GLY A 174 -2.12 -4.53 23.51
N SER A 175 -1.15 -3.94 22.82
CA SER A 175 -1.27 -2.75 21.97
C SER A 175 -1.27 -3.21 20.52
N ASP A 176 -0.21 -3.93 20.13
CA ASP A 176 0.08 -4.31 18.77
C ASP A 176 -0.45 -5.70 18.45
N THR A 177 -0.63 -5.94 17.15
CA THR A 177 -1.14 -7.18 16.60
C THR A 177 -0.25 -7.66 15.45
N ILE A 178 0.10 -8.93 15.44
CA ILE A 178 0.69 -9.57 14.27
C ILE A 178 -0.42 -10.21 13.45
N GLN A 179 -0.52 -9.84 12.19
CA GLN A 179 -1.43 -10.47 11.25
C GLN A 179 -0.64 -11.32 10.27
N ILE A 180 -1.11 -12.54 9.98
CA ILE A 180 -0.43 -13.45 9.06
C ILE A 180 -1.37 -13.80 7.91
N SER A 181 -0.96 -13.43 6.70
CA SER A 181 -1.70 -13.72 5.46
C SER A 181 -1.57 -15.19 5.05
N GLY A 182 -2.33 -15.62 4.03
CA GLY A 182 -2.24 -16.98 3.49
C GLY A 182 -3.03 -18.04 4.30
N GLY A 183 -3.95 -17.61 5.17
CA GLY A 183 -4.81 -18.50 5.95
C GLY A 183 -4.08 -19.24 7.08
N ILE A 184 -2.88 -18.78 7.43
CA ILE A 184 -2.11 -19.27 8.58
C ILE A 184 -2.76 -18.77 9.85
N ARG A 185 -3.03 -19.67 10.79
CA ARG A 185 -3.57 -19.31 12.11
C ARG A 185 -2.52 -19.48 13.18
N PHE A 186 -2.78 -18.96 14.37
CA PHE A 186 -1.89 -19.12 15.52
C PHE A 186 -1.52 -20.59 15.79
N ARG A 187 -2.46 -21.52 15.63
CA ARG A 187 -2.22 -22.96 15.82
C ARG A 187 -1.23 -23.57 14.81
N ASP A 188 -1.04 -22.89 13.69
CA ASP A 188 -0.18 -23.31 12.59
C ASP A 188 1.25 -22.75 12.77
N LEU A 189 1.53 -22.05 13.88
CA LEU A 189 2.81 -21.43 14.20
C LEU A 189 3.61 -22.20 15.26
N ILE A 190 4.94 -22.07 15.17
CA ILE A 190 5.90 -22.40 16.23
C ILE A 190 6.54 -21.09 16.68
N LEU A 191 6.46 -20.82 17.98
CA LEU A 191 7.15 -19.71 18.63
C LEU A 191 8.40 -20.26 19.34
N GLN A 192 9.58 -19.93 18.83
CA GLN A 192 10.86 -20.43 19.34
C GLN A 192 11.63 -19.31 20.04
N SER A 193 12.06 -19.54 21.29
CA SER A 193 12.97 -18.61 21.97
C SER A 193 14.33 -18.59 21.26
N VAL A 194 14.80 -17.39 20.92
CA VAL A 194 16.09 -17.15 20.28
C VAL A 194 16.83 -15.98 20.96
N GLY A 195 18.03 -15.65 20.47
CA GLY A 195 18.90 -14.66 21.11
C GLY A 195 19.73 -15.22 22.27
N MET A 196 20.73 -14.47 22.73
CA MET A 196 21.72 -14.96 23.71
C MET A 196 21.10 -15.36 25.06
N ASN A 197 19.97 -14.74 25.42
CA ASN A 197 19.26 -14.98 26.68
C ASN A 197 17.87 -15.61 26.50
N GLY A 198 17.45 -15.92 25.26
CA GLY A 198 16.08 -16.35 24.98
C GLY A 198 15.03 -15.23 25.11
N GLU A 199 15.47 -13.97 25.00
CA GLU A 199 14.61 -12.77 25.13
C GLU A 199 13.88 -12.41 23.85
N ASP A 200 14.33 -12.95 22.71
CA ASP A 200 13.69 -12.76 21.41
C ASP A 200 12.82 -13.98 21.05
N THR A 201 11.86 -13.78 20.16
CA THR A 201 11.02 -14.86 19.62
C THR A 201 11.14 -14.95 18.11
N LEU A 202 11.48 -16.14 17.63
CA LEU A 202 11.36 -16.52 16.23
C LEU A 202 9.96 -17.10 15.97
N VAL A 203 9.23 -16.52 15.03
CA VAL A 203 7.92 -17.00 14.55
C VAL A 203 8.15 -17.85 13.31
N LYS A 204 7.65 -19.09 13.33
CA LYS A 204 7.79 -20.03 12.22
C LYS A 204 6.47 -20.67 11.84
N VAL A 205 6.29 -21.01 10.57
CA VAL A 205 5.17 -21.82 10.10
C VAL A 205 5.47 -23.30 10.33
N THR A 206 4.56 -24.00 11.00
CA THR A 206 4.76 -25.41 11.41
C THR A 206 4.93 -26.35 10.23
N VAL A 207 4.12 -26.17 9.18
CA VAL A 207 4.04 -27.13 8.07
C VAL A 207 5.17 -26.98 7.07
N THR A 208 5.60 -25.75 6.77
CA THR A 208 6.69 -25.46 5.84
C THR A 208 8.04 -25.38 6.55
N GLY A 209 8.06 -25.06 7.85
CA GLY A 209 9.28 -24.75 8.59
C GLY A 209 9.84 -23.36 8.29
N GLU A 210 9.13 -22.57 7.50
CA GLU A 210 9.46 -21.21 7.12
C GLU A 210 9.55 -20.30 8.35
N GLU A 211 10.51 -19.39 8.32
CA GLU A 211 10.73 -18.36 9.34
C GLU A 211 10.09 -17.08 8.84
N LEU A 212 9.17 -16.50 9.62
CA LEU A 212 8.44 -15.29 9.23
C LEU A 212 9.10 -14.04 9.81
N ALA A 213 9.40 -14.06 11.11
CA ALA A 213 9.98 -12.90 11.77
C ALA A 213 10.69 -13.26 13.08
N ILE A 214 11.60 -12.38 13.51
CA ILE A 214 12.04 -12.27 14.91
C ILE A 214 11.37 -11.06 15.57
N LEU A 215 10.73 -11.29 16.71
CA LEU A 215 10.30 -10.24 17.62
C LEU A 215 11.40 -10.00 18.64
N LYS A 216 11.97 -8.79 18.61
CA LYS A 216 13.04 -8.37 19.51
C LYS A 216 12.49 -8.09 20.91
N ASN A 217 13.18 -8.59 21.93
CA ASN A 217 12.83 -8.39 23.34
C ASN A 217 11.42 -8.85 23.74
N VAL A 218 10.80 -9.74 22.95
CA VAL A 218 9.53 -10.39 23.26
C VAL A 218 9.78 -11.86 23.48
N ARG A 219 9.49 -12.37 24.69
CA ARG A 219 9.67 -13.79 25.00
C ARG A 219 8.51 -14.62 24.45
N SER A 220 8.85 -15.78 23.91
CA SER A 220 7.86 -16.67 23.27
C SER A 220 6.77 -17.15 24.23
N THR A 221 7.10 -17.25 25.53
CA THR A 221 6.15 -17.63 26.58
C THR A 221 5.15 -16.55 26.94
N ASP A 222 5.44 -15.30 26.58
CA ASP A 222 4.53 -14.19 26.85
C ASP A 222 3.43 -14.15 25.79
N LEU A 223 3.74 -14.51 24.53
CA LEU A 223 2.79 -14.49 23.41
C LEU A 223 1.67 -15.52 23.51
N THR A 224 0.49 -15.12 23.03
CA THR A 224 -0.76 -15.89 23.02
C THR A 224 -1.47 -15.68 21.68
N SER A 225 -2.55 -16.43 21.43
CA SER A 225 -3.37 -16.22 20.24
C SER A 225 -4.06 -14.86 20.19
N ALA A 226 -4.04 -14.05 21.27
CA ALA A 226 -4.59 -12.70 21.26
C ALA A 226 -3.62 -11.66 20.68
N ASP A 227 -2.32 -11.98 20.64
CA ASP A 227 -1.28 -11.14 20.03
C ASP A 227 -1.24 -11.33 18.49
N PHE A 228 -2.03 -12.27 17.97
CA PHE A 228 -2.12 -12.59 16.55
C PHE A 228 -3.57 -12.45 16.06
N SER A 229 -3.77 -11.77 14.94
CA SER A 229 -5.07 -11.74 14.30
C SER A 229 -5.28 -13.01 13.47
N GLU A 230 -6.32 -13.77 13.79
CA GLU A 230 -6.79 -14.91 12.98
C GLU A 230 -7.85 -14.51 11.95
N THR A 231 -8.25 -13.23 11.90
CA THR A 231 -9.12 -12.78 10.82
C THR A 231 -8.31 -12.87 9.53
N SER A 232 -8.74 -13.77 8.64
CA SER A 232 -8.26 -13.84 7.27
C SER A 232 -8.72 -12.58 6.57
N THR A 233 -8.04 -11.46 6.76
CA THR A 233 -8.59 -10.18 6.34
C THR A 233 -7.51 -9.26 5.86
N PHE A 234 -7.32 -9.38 4.56
CA PHE A 234 -7.11 -8.28 3.64
C PHE A 234 -5.71 -7.73 3.56
N SER A 235 -5.23 -7.56 2.33
CA SER A 235 -4.03 -6.74 2.13
C SER A 235 -4.32 -5.33 2.63
N SER A 236 -3.29 -4.63 3.06
CA SER A 236 -3.34 -3.21 3.35
C SER A 236 -4.02 -2.35 2.29
N PHE A 237 -3.77 -2.65 1.02
CA PHE A 237 -4.42 -2.02 -0.12
C PHE A 237 -5.94 -2.14 -0.07
N GLU A 238 -6.45 -3.30 0.36
CA GLU A 238 -7.87 -3.52 0.53
C GLU A 238 -8.42 -2.71 1.72
N GLU A 239 -7.65 -2.58 2.80
CA GLU A 239 -7.98 -1.72 3.94
C GLU A 239 -8.01 -0.23 3.55
N ARG A 240 -7.03 0.23 2.78
CA ARG A 240 -6.99 1.61 2.30
C ARG A 240 -8.12 1.90 1.31
N ILE A 241 -8.40 0.97 0.37
CA ILE A 241 -9.53 1.13 -0.55
C ILE A 241 -10.86 1.17 0.19
N ILE A 242 -11.14 0.30 1.16
CA ILE A 242 -12.41 0.38 1.90
C ILE A 242 -12.52 1.70 2.65
N GLN A 243 -11.42 2.22 3.18
CA GLN A 243 -11.40 3.51 3.85
C GLN A 243 -11.76 4.65 2.90
N LEU A 244 -11.06 4.79 1.77
CA LEU A 244 -11.33 5.81 0.76
C LEU A 244 -12.77 5.73 0.23
N VAL A 245 -13.26 4.52 -0.01
CA VAL A 245 -14.67 4.26 -0.38
C VAL A 245 -15.63 4.73 0.71
N ASN A 246 -15.35 4.43 1.97
CA ASN A 246 -16.22 4.79 3.09
C ASN A 246 -16.20 6.29 3.39
N ASP A 247 -15.07 6.95 3.20
CA ASP A 247 -14.97 8.41 3.29
C ASP A 247 -15.81 9.08 2.20
N THR A 248 -15.70 8.59 0.97
CA THR A 248 -16.55 9.01 -0.16
C THR A 248 -18.03 8.81 0.14
N ARG A 249 -18.41 7.65 0.68
CA ARG A 249 -19.80 7.34 1.06
C ARG A 249 -20.29 8.26 2.19
N SER A 250 -19.46 8.52 3.19
CA SER A 250 -19.76 9.40 4.32
C SER A 250 -20.04 10.84 3.85
N GLN A 251 -19.21 11.38 2.95
CA GLN A 251 -19.41 12.69 2.32
C GLN A 251 -20.74 12.78 1.55
N ASN A 252 -21.25 11.64 1.07
CA ASN A 252 -22.53 11.51 0.38
C ASN A 252 -23.70 11.09 1.29
N GLY A 253 -23.48 11.05 2.62
CA GLY A 253 -24.52 10.70 3.61
C GLY A 253 -24.94 9.24 3.61
N LEU A 254 -24.08 8.34 3.13
CA LEU A 254 -24.31 6.90 3.06
C LEU A 254 -23.63 6.16 4.23
N ALA A 255 -24.18 5.00 4.59
CA ALA A 255 -23.58 4.13 5.59
C ALA A 255 -22.27 3.51 5.06
N PRO A 256 -21.25 3.30 5.92
CA PRO A 256 -20.03 2.62 5.52
C PRO A 256 -20.32 1.18 5.14
N LEU A 257 -19.57 0.66 4.17
CA LEU A 257 -19.49 -0.74 3.84
C LEU A 257 -18.56 -1.45 4.84
N THR A 258 -18.75 -2.74 5.01
CA THR A 258 -17.83 -3.61 5.76
C THR A 258 -17.12 -4.57 4.82
N LEU A 259 -15.80 -4.76 4.99
CA LEU A 259 -15.08 -5.74 4.19
C LEU A 259 -15.63 -7.16 4.43
N ASN A 260 -15.85 -7.91 3.36
CA ASN A 260 -16.34 -9.28 3.37
C ASN A 260 -15.33 -10.20 2.68
N TRP A 261 -14.90 -11.24 3.39
CA TRP A 261 -13.84 -12.14 2.93
C TRP A 261 -14.23 -12.96 1.70
N GLN A 262 -15.52 -13.26 1.50
CA GLN A 262 -15.99 -14.03 0.35
C GLN A 262 -16.00 -13.18 -0.91
N LEU A 263 -16.41 -11.93 -0.79
CA LEU A 263 -16.34 -10.95 -1.87
C LEU A 263 -14.89 -10.64 -2.23
N THR A 264 -14.02 -10.53 -1.24
CA THR A 264 -12.59 -10.27 -1.42
C THR A 264 -11.90 -11.44 -2.10
N ALA A 265 -12.11 -12.67 -1.65
CA ALA A 265 -11.57 -13.85 -2.32
C ALA A 265 -12.00 -13.91 -3.80
N ALA A 266 -13.23 -13.49 -4.12
CA ALA A 266 -13.70 -13.38 -5.50
C ALA A 266 -13.02 -12.24 -6.27
N ALA A 267 -12.77 -11.10 -5.62
CA ALA A 267 -12.07 -9.94 -6.17
C ALA A 267 -10.59 -10.25 -6.45
N GLU A 268 -9.86 -10.79 -5.47
CA GLU A 268 -8.46 -11.23 -5.57
C GLU A 268 -8.29 -12.24 -6.71
N THR A 269 -9.15 -13.28 -6.74
CA THR A 269 -9.12 -14.28 -7.80
C THR A 269 -9.29 -13.64 -9.18
N HIS A 270 -10.16 -12.63 -9.29
CA HIS A 270 -10.38 -11.95 -10.56
C HIS A 270 -9.21 -11.04 -10.95
N SER A 271 -8.65 -10.26 -10.02
CA SER A 271 -7.44 -9.46 -10.24
C SER A 271 -6.26 -10.36 -10.65
N GLN A 272 -6.06 -11.49 -9.98
CA GLN A 272 -5.03 -12.47 -10.32
C GLN A 272 -5.21 -13.04 -11.72
N ASN A 273 -6.46 -13.36 -12.08
CA ASN A 273 -6.76 -13.90 -13.40
C ASN A 273 -6.53 -12.85 -14.49
N MET A 274 -6.93 -11.59 -14.27
CA MET A 274 -6.69 -10.50 -15.21
C MET A 274 -5.19 -10.32 -15.47
N ALA A 275 -4.40 -10.29 -14.39
CA ALA A 275 -2.94 -10.16 -14.46
C ALA A 275 -2.29 -11.38 -15.16
N THR A 276 -2.52 -12.58 -14.65
CA THR A 276 -1.77 -13.77 -15.11
C THR A 276 -2.27 -14.40 -16.40
N GLN A 277 -3.48 -14.06 -16.83
CA GLN A 277 -4.09 -14.61 -18.05
C GLN A 277 -4.31 -13.54 -19.13
N ASP A 278 -3.72 -12.35 -18.95
CA ASP A 278 -3.62 -11.29 -19.95
C ASP A 278 -4.98 -10.85 -20.52
N PHE A 279 -5.91 -10.46 -19.64
CA PHE A 279 -7.21 -9.91 -20.04
C PHE A 279 -7.70 -8.83 -19.06
N PHE A 280 -8.52 -7.89 -19.55
CA PHE A 280 -9.17 -6.87 -18.72
C PHE A 280 -10.66 -6.75 -19.04
N SER A 281 -11.51 -7.37 -18.21
CA SER A 281 -12.96 -7.49 -18.43
C SER A 281 -13.70 -7.88 -17.15
N HIS A 282 -14.95 -7.44 -17.00
CA HIS A 282 -15.85 -7.91 -15.93
C HIS A 282 -16.17 -9.41 -16.05
N ALA A 283 -16.28 -9.91 -17.28
CA ALA A 283 -16.43 -11.34 -17.52
C ALA A 283 -15.08 -12.03 -17.37
N GLY A 284 -15.02 -13.09 -16.58
CA GLY A 284 -13.85 -13.95 -16.51
C GLY A 284 -13.59 -14.63 -17.87
N ILE A 285 -12.38 -15.13 -18.07
CA ILE A 285 -12.01 -15.83 -19.32
C ILE A 285 -12.91 -17.05 -19.61
N ASP A 286 -13.47 -17.65 -18.57
CA ASP A 286 -14.42 -18.76 -18.60
C ASP A 286 -15.88 -18.31 -18.85
N GLY A 287 -16.12 -17.00 -18.98
CA GLY A 287 -17.43 -16.39 -19.13
C GLY A 287 -18.16 -16.13 -17.80
N SER A 288 -17.53 -16.37 -16.65
CA SER A 288 -18.12 -16.10 -15.34
C SER A 288 -18.40 -14.62 -15.14
N ARG A 289 -19.52 -14.30 -14.49
CA ARG A 289 -19.82 -12.94 -14.02
C ARG A 289 -19.36 -12.79 -12.57
N SER A 290 -19.27 -11.56 -12.08
CA SER A 290 -18.91 -11.27 -10.68
C SER A 290 -19.75 -12.04 -9.65
N ILE A 291 -21.07 -12.12 -9.86
CA ILE A 291 -21.97 -12.94 -9.02
C ILE A 291 -21.61 -14.43 -9.02
N ASP A 292 -21.19 -14.98 -10.16
CA ASP A 292 -20.86 -16.40 -10.27
C ASP A 292 -19.55 -16.68 -9.49
N ARG A 293 -18.58 -15.75 -9.54
CA ARG A 293 -17.34 -15.79 -8.75
C ARG A 293 -17.58 -15.62 -7.25
N ALA A 294 -18.42 -14.65 -6.85
CA ALA A 294 -18.80 -14.45 -5.45
C ALA A 294 -19.51 -15.69 -4.86
N GLN A 295 -20.41 -16.31 -5.62
CA GLN A 295 -21.08 -17.55 -5.21
C GLN A 295 -20.12 -18.73 -5.12
N ALA A 296 -19.11 -18.82 -6.00
CA ALA A 296 -18.07 -19.83 -5.90
C ALA A 296 -17.21 -19.67 -4.62
N ALA A 297 -16.99 -18.44 -4.16
CA ALA A 297 -16.40 -18.13 -2.85
C ALA A 297 -17.38 -18.32 -1.66
N GLY A 298 -18.61 -18.77 -1.95
CA GLY A 298 -19.63 -19.08 -0.95
C GLY A 298 -20.49 -17.90 -0.50
N TYR A 299 -20.39 -16.74 -1.15
CA TYR A 299 -21.23 -15.59 -0.87
C TYR A 299 -22.69 -15.87 -1.27
N ARG A 300 -23.64 -15.49 -0.42
CA ARG A 300 -25.03 -15.97 -0.52
C ARG A 300 -26.01 -14.98 -1.16
N SER A 301 -25.68 -13.69 -1.20
CA SER A 301 -26.53 -12.70 -1.86
C SER A 301 -26.44 -12.86 -3.37
N THR A 302 -27.53 -12.53 -4.06
CA THR A 302 -27.56 -12.44 -5.53
C THR A 302 -27.45 -11.02 -6.04
N PHE A 303 -27.35 -10.04 -5.14
CA PHE A 303 -27.18 -8.64 -5.48
C PHE A 303 -25.70 -8.33 -5.37
N VAL A 304 -25.01 -8.32 -6.51
CA VAL A 304 -23.56 -8.14 -6.58
C VAL A 304 -23.23 -7.08 -7.63
N GLY A 305 -22.40 -6.11 -7.26
CA GLY A 305 -21.81 -5.12 -8.15
C GLY A 305 -20.31 -5.34 -8.31
N GLU A 306 -19.71 -4.76 -9.34
CA GLU A 306 -18.26 -4.88 -9.55
C GLU A 306 -17.67 -3.62 -10.19
N ASN A 307 -16.52 -3.20 -9.69
CA ASN A 307 -15.61 -2.26 -10.35
C ASN A 307 -14.29 -2.99 -10.62
N ILE A 308 -13.66 -2.70 -11.76
CA ILE A 308 -12.29 -3.15 -12.06
C ILE A 308 -11.45 -1.93 -12.46
N GLY A 309 -10.17 -1.97 -12.13
CA GLY A 309 -9.17 -0.94 -12.45
C GLY A 309 -7.84 -1.60 -12.81
N ALA A 310 -7.05 -0.95 -13.65
CA ALA A 310 -5.70 -1.39 -13.95
C ALA A 310 -4.80 -0.21 -14.27
N GLY A 311 -3.53 -0.29 -13.87
CA GLY A 311 -2.50 0.71 -14.16
C GLY A 311 -2.50 1.92 -13.22
N TYR A 312 -3.24 1.83 -12.12
CA TYR A 312 -3.18 2.78 -11.01
C TYR A 312 -2.20 2.23 -9.99
N THR A 313 -1.26 3.04 -9.55
CA THR A 313 -0.18 2.60 -8.64
C THR A 313 -0.62 2.66 -7.18
N SER A 314 -1.65 3.45 -6.84
CA SER A 314 -2.15 3.57 -5.46
C SER A 314 -3.68 3.38 -5.30
N PRO A 315 -4.16 3.09 -4.08
CA PRO A 315 -5.58 3.12 -3.72
C PRO A 315 -6.31 4.42 -4.08
N GLU A 316 -5.66 5.57 -3.88
CA GLU A 316 -6.18 6.91 -4.12
C GLU A 316 -6.51 7.07 -5.60
N GLU A 317 -5.51 6.80 -6.45
CA GLU A 317 -5.65 6.94 -7.90
C GLU A 317 -6.77 6.04 -8.45
N VAL A 318 -6.86 4.78 -7.98
CA VAL A 318 -7.89 3.85 -8.47
C VAL A 318 -9.28 4.23 -7.97
N VAL A 319 -9.41 4.68 -6.72
CA VAL A 319 -10.71 5.12 -6.16
C VAL A 319 -11.18 6.39 -6.86
N ASP A 320 -10.29 7.34 -7.12
CA ASP A 320 -10.60 8.54 -7.89
C ASP A 320 -10.95 8.21 -9.34
N GLY A 321 -10.23 7.28 -9.97
CA GLY A 321 -10.55 6.74 -11.28
C GLY A 321 -11.96 6.14 -11.34
N TRP A 322 -12.35 5.37 -10.33
CA TRP A 322 -13.71 4.84 -10.19
C TRP A 322 -14.74 5.95 -9.95
N MET A 323 -14.44 6.93 -9.11
CA MET A 323 -15.34 8.05 -8.83
C MET A 323 -15.54 8.96 -10.04
N ASN A 324 -14.57 9.05 -10.95
CA ASN A 324 -14.71 9.78 -12.21
C ASN A 324 -15.51 9.03 -13.29
N SER A 325 -15.69 7.71 -13.14
CA SER A 325 -16.52 6.88 -14.04
C SER A 325 -17.96 6.75 -13.55
N SER A 326 -18.94 7.16 -14.36
CA SER A 326 -20.37 7.12 -13.96
C SER A 326 -20.88 5.73 -13.56
N GLY A 327 -20.38 4.66 -14.20
CA GLY A 327 -20.77 3.29 -13.87
C GLY A 327 -20.15 2.82 -12.55
N HIS A 328 -18.85 3.07 -12.36
CA HIS A 328 -18.13 2.65 -11.16
C HIS A 328 -18.58 3.44 -9.92
N ARG A 329 -18.74 4.77 -10.07
CA ARG A 329 -19.30 5.64 -9.05
C ARG A 329 -20.69 5.20 -8.59
N ALA A 330 -21.53 4.71 -9.50
CA ALA A 330 -22.87 4.23 -9.15
C ALA A 330 -22.82 3.01 -8.23
N ASN A 331 -21.82 2.13 -8.35
CA ASN A 331 -21.62 1.02 -7.41
C ASN A 331 -21.17 1.52 -6.04
N ILE A 332 -20.14 2.38 -5.99
CA ILE A 332 -19.60 2.93 -4.73
C ILE A 332 -20.68 3.67 -3.92
N LEU A 333 -21.54 4.43 -4.60
CA LEU A 333 -22.60 5.23 -3.98
C LEU A 333 -23.95 4.51 -3.89
N ASN A 334 -24.01 3.19 -4.13
CA ASN A 334 -25.26 2.45 -4.02
C ASN A 334 -25.62 2.26 -2.52
N PRO A 335 -26.79 2.77 -2.07
CA PRO A 335 -27.21 2.65 -0.67
C PRO A 335 -27.61 1.22 -0.28
N ASP A 336 -27.88 0.35 -1.25
CA ASP A 336 -28.34 -1.02 -1.00
C ASP A 336 -27.18 -1.98 -0.71
N TYR A 337 -25.93 -1.61 -1.02
CA TYR A 337 -24.75 -2.38 -0.63
C TYR A 337 -24.38 -2.11 0.83
N THR A 338 -24.03 -3.19 1.52
CA THR A 338 -23.56 -3.17 2.91
C THR A 338 -22.18 -3.77 3.07
N GLU A 339 -21.73 -4.55 2.08
CA GLU A 339 -20.47 -5.26 2.09
C GLU A 339 -19.65 -4.93 0.84
N ILE A 340 -18.33 -4.97 0.98
CA ILE A 340 -17.38 -4.84 -0.13
C ILE A 340 -16.31 -5.90 0.01
N GLY A 341 -15.81 -6.41 -1.10
CA GLY A 341 -14.55 -7.11 -1.17
C GLY A 341 -13.63 -6.40 -2.13
N VAL A 342 -12.34 -6.38 -1.83
CA VAL A 342 -11.33 -5.71 -2.64
C VAL A 342 -10.29 -6.76 -3.03
N GLY A 343 -9.69 -6.63 -4.20
CA GLY A 343 -8.62 -7.52 -4.63
C GLY A 343 -7.59 -6.73 -5.42
N TYR A 344 -6.33 -6.87 -5.03
CA TYR A 344 -5.20 -6.23 -5.68
C TYR A 344 -4.17 -7.29 -6.08
N VAL A 345 -3.62 -7.15 -7.28
CA VAL A 345 -2.48 -7.95 -7.74
C VAL A 345 -1.51 -7.04 -8.47
N PHE A 346 -0.28 -7.01 -7.97
CA PHE A 346 0.89 -6.54 -8.71
C PHE A 346 1.51 -7.70 -9.49
N LEU A 347 1.80 -7.47 -10.76
CA LEU A 347 2.54 -8.39 -11.62
C LEU A 347 3.74 -7.67 -12.19
N GLU A 348 4.90 -7.90 -11.55
CA GLU A 348 6.18 -7.36 -11.98
C GLU A 348 6.46 -7.72 -13.44
N ASN A 349 6.86 -6.73 -14.24
CA ASN A 349 7.27 -6.93 -15.63
C ASN A 349 6.23 -7.69 -16.49
N ASP A 350 4.93 -7.38 -16.32
CA ASP A 350 3.82 -8.04 -17.01
C ASP A 350 4.12 -8.25 -18.51
N PRO A 351 4.40 -9.51 -18.93
CA PRO A 351 4.82 -9.81 -20.30
C PRO A 351 3.62 -9.91 -21.26
N GLY A 352 2.41 -9.70 -20.73
CA GLY A 352 1.15 -9.71 -21.46
C GLY A 352 1.03 -8.60 -22.49
N SER A 353 0.02 -8.74 -23.35
CA SER A 353 -0.40 -7.70 -24.29
C SER A 353 -1.12 -6.54 -23.60
N ILE A 354 -1.66 -6.77 -22.40
CA ILE A 354 -2.13 -5.79 -21.45
C ILE A 354 -1.05 -5.71 -20.37
N ASN A 355 -0.29 -4.62 -20.33
CA ASN A 355 0.83 -4.43 -19.40
C ASN A 355 0.56 -3.22 -18.52
N TYR A 356 -0.27 -3.44 -17.50
CA TYR A 356 -0.63 -2.40 -16.53
C TYR A 356 0.04 -2.59 -15.17
N GLN A 357 0.68 -3.74 -14.92
CA GLN A 357 1.35 -4.16 -13.68
C GLN A 357 0.45 -4.24 -12.43
N HIS A 358 -0.44 -3.26 -12.21
CA HIS A 358 -1.36 -3.19 -11.08
C HIS A 358 -2.79 -3.50 -11.54
N TYR A 359 -3.44 -4.48 -10.91
CA TYR A 359 -4.80 -4.93 -11.22
C TYR A 359 -5.69 -4.89 -9.97
N TRP A 360 -6.81 -4.18 -10.07
CA TRP A 360 -7.70 -3.88 -8.96
C TRP A 360 -9.12 -4.36 -9.25
N THR A 361 -9.78 -4.94 -8.25
CA THR A 361 -11.20 -5.33 -8.32
C THR A 361 -11.91 -4.94 -7.02
N GLN A 362 -13.09 -4.33 -7.12
CA GLN A 362 -14.06 -4.22 -6.03
C GLN A 362 -15.28 -5.07 -6.36
N VAL A 363 -15.76 -5.85 -5.41
CA VAL A 363 -17.02 -6.59 -5.50
C VAL A 363 -17.92 -6.15 -4.36
N PHE A 364 -19.13 -5.70 -4.68
CA PHE A 364 -20.08 -5.15 -3.70
C PHE A 364 -21.22 -6.14 -3.43
N GLY A 365 -21.76 -6.14 -2.20
CA GLY A 365 -22.79 -7.07 -1.74
C GLY A 365 -23.89 -6.47 -0.89
#